data_AF-K1ZBC4-F1
#
_entry.id   AF-K1ZBC4-F1
#
_cell.length_a   1.000
_cell.length_b   1.000
_cell.length_c   1.000
_cell.angle_alpha   90.00
_cell.angle_beta   90.00
_cell.angle_gamma   90.00
#
_symmetry.space_group_name_H-M   'P 1'
#
loop_
_entity.id
_entity.type
_entity.pdbx_description
1 polymer ?
#
loop_
_entity_poly.entity_id
_entity_poly.type
_entity_poly.pdbx_seq_one_letter_code
_entity_poly.pdbx_strand_id
1 'polypeptide(L)'
;MDADLIRLSGVCPLFLEGLEGVDKGKIDSRWGIGPETKISFILAREGTVYLHYRISNPIQGQDLDILANEVTIKKYTNMPSQVDLNPWVSARIAFKGIRGINTIIFRYKDWNYKTTAFIPQDSRRFAVNFTALQLLAE
;
A
#
# COMPACT_ATOMS: atom_id res chain seq x y z
N MET A 1 17.46 -7.44 13.26
CA MET A 1 17.18 -7.45 11.81
C MET A 1 15.91 -6.66 11.61
N ASP A 2 16.00 -5.42 11.12
CA ASP A 2 14.81 -4.66 10.75
C ASP A 2 14.16 -5.37 9.56
N ALA A 3 13.00 -5.99 9.80
CA ALA A 3 12.16 -6.49 8.73
C ALA A 3 11.48 -5.26 8.12
N ASP A 4 12.05 -4.70 7.06
CA ASP A 4 11.58 -3.45 6.46
C ASP A 4 10.13 -3.49 5.91
N LEU A 5 9.44 -4.63 6.09
CA LEU A 5 8.12 -5.06 5.59
C LEU A 5 7.97 -5.02 4.07
N ILE A 6 8.97 -4.47 3.40
CA ILE A 6 9.11 -4.24 1.99
C ILE A 6 10.15 -5.22 1.47
N ARG A 7 9.72 -6.10 0.57
CA ARG A 7 10.62 -7.03 -0.12
C ARG A 7 10.62 -6.75 -1.61
N LEU A 8 11.81 -6.62 -2.16
CA LEU A 8 12.05 -6.35 -3.57
C LEU A 8 12.87 -7.47 -4.17
N SER A 9 12.48 -7.93 -5.35
CA SER A 9 13.26 -8.87 -6.14
C SER A 9 13.09 -8.54 -7.62
N GLY A 10 14.21 -8.46 -8.35
CA GLY A 10 14.21 -8.15 -9.79
C GLY A 10 13.94 -6.68 -10.12
N VAL A 11 13.93 -5.78 -9.14
CA VAL A 11 13.67 -4.33 -9.30
C VAL A 11 14.75 -3.49 -8.60
N CYS A 12 15.07 -2.32 -9.16
CA CYS A 12 16.04 -1.34 -8.62
C CYS A 12 15.45 0.09 -8.65
N PRO A 13 16.10 1.08 -8.01
CA PRO A 13 15.70 1.68 -6.72
C PRO A 13 14.19 1.92 -6.53
N LEU A 14 13.76 1.72 -5.28
CA LEU A 14 12.40 1.92 -4.81
C LEU A 14 12.26 3.32 -4.19
N PHE A 15 11.37 4.15 -4.72
CA PHE A 15 10.93 5.36 -4.03
C PHE A 15 9.55 5.15 -3.43
N LEU A 16 9.40 5.53 -2.18
CA LEU A 16 8.17 5.38 -1.41
C LEU A 16 7.68 6.74 -0.97
N GLU A 17 6.44 7.05 -1.33
CA GLU A 17 5.74 8.25 -0.90
C GLU A 17 4.46 7.85 -0.19
N GLY A 18 4.04 8.64 0.79
CA GLY A 18 2.81 8.38 1.53
C GLY A 18 2.87 7.10 2.37
N LEU A 19 4.06 6.64 2.77
CA LEU A 19 4.25 5.61 3.80
C LEU A 19 5.03 6.20 4.97
N GLU A 20 4.54 5.99 6.18
CA GLU A 20 5.31 6.28 7.39
C GLU A 20 6.41 5.21 7.58
N GLY A 21 7.33 5.49 8.51
CA GLY A 21 8.28 4.51 9.01
C GLY A 21 7.60 3.26 9.59
N VAL A 22 8.41 2.25 9.92
CA VAL A 22 7.88 1.04 10.56
C VAL A 22 7.33 1.39 11.94
N ASP A 23 6.04 1.16 12.12
CA ASP A 23 5.35 1.17 13.40
C ASP A 23 5.54 -0.21 14.05
N LYS A 24 6.37 -0.24 15.11
CA LYS A 24 6.76 -1.47 15.81
C LYS A 24 5.70 -1.82 16.84
N GLY A 25 5.09 -2.98 16.71
CA GLY A 25 4.02 -3.44 17.58
C GLY A 25 3.94 -4.97 17.66
N LYS A 26 2.75 -5.50 17.97
CA LYS A 26 2.52 -6.96 17.93
C LYS A 26 2.74 -7.54 16.54
N ILE A 27 2.41 -6.76 15.51
CA ILE A 27 2.72 -7.00 14.11
C ILE A 27 3.37 -5.71 13.61
N ASP A 28 4.61 -5.81 13.13
CA ASP A 28 5.28 -4.68 12.50
C ASP A 28 4.46 -4.23 11.29
N SER A 29 4.29 -2.91 11.16
CA SER A 29 3.35 -2.35 10.22
C SER A 29 3.82 -1.00 9.68
N ARG A 30 3.24 -0.51 8.58
CA ARG A 30 3.52 0.81 8.00
C ARG A 30 2.20 1.49 7.65
N TRP A 31 2.03 2.72 8.11
CA TRP A 31 0.84 3.49 7.79
C TRP A 31 0.93 4.11 6.39
N GLY A 32 -0.13 3.94 5.59
CA GLY A 32 -0.40 4.79 4.43
C GLY A 32 -0.90 6.15 4.90
N ILE A 33 -0.32 7.23 4.36
CA ILE A 33 -0.56 8.60 4.82
C ILE A 33 -1.17 9.45 3.69
N GLY A 34 -2.33 10.05 3.99
CA GLY A 34 -3.00 11.01 3.13
C GLY A 34 -3.75 10.33 1.97
N PRO A 35 -3.80 10.95 0.79
CA PRO A 35 -4.63 10.49 -0.32
C PRO A 35 -4.08 9.27 -1.06
N GLU A 36 -2.76 9.03 -1.00
CA GLU A 36 -2.15 7.91 -1.69
C GLU A 36 -0.81 7.46 -1.11
N THR A 37 -0.51 6.18 -1.29
CA THR A 37 0.84 5.63 -1.20
C THR A 37 1.34 5.33 -2.60
N LYS A 38 2.53 5.84 -2.95
CA LYS A 38 3.16 5.62 -4.26
C LYS A 38 4.46 4.86 -4.11
N ILE A 39 4.63 3.87 -4.98
CA ILE A 39 5.80 3.03 -5.07
C ILE A 39 6.36 3.17 -6.48
N SER A 40 7.56 3.74 -6.61
CA SER A 40 8.24 3.86 -7.91
C SER A 40 9.42 2.91 -7.97
N PHE A 41 9.59 2.20 -9.08
CA PHE A 41 10.68 1.23 -9.27
C PHE A 41 11.09 1.16 -10.75
N ILE A 42 12.30 0.67 -11.03
CA ILE A 42 12.84 0.53 -12.38
C ILE A 42 12.95 -0.94 -12.76
N LEU A 43 12.53 -1.26 -13.98
CA LEU A 43 12.77 -2.54 -14.64
C LEU A 43 13.78 -2.41 -15.78
N ALA A 44 14.74 -3.34 -15.84
CA ALA A 44 15.73 -3.39 -16.92
C ALA A 44 15.10 -3.80 -18.27
N ARG A 45 14.04 -4.59 -18.22
CA ARG A 45 13.24 -5.09 -19.36
C ARG A 45 11.75 -5.02 -19.00
N GLU A 46 10.88 -4.99 -20.01
CA GLU A 46 9.46 -5.24 -19.73
C GLU A 46 9.27 -6.68 -19.24
N GLY A 47 8.24 -6.92 -18.43
CA GLY A 47 8.01 -8.20 -17.79
C GLY A 47 6.79 -8.22 -16.89
N THR A 48 6.47 -9.38 -16.34
CA THR A 48 5.40 -9.51 -15.36
C THR A 48 5.91 -9.08 -13.99
N VAL A 49 5.14 -8.23 -13.31
CA VAL A 49 5.41 -7.83 -11.93
C VAL A 49 4.29 -8.35 -11.04
N TYR A 50 4.66 -8.97 -9.93
CA TYR A 50 3.75 -9.40 -8.88
C TYR A 50 3.84 -8.45 -7.70
N LEU A 51 2.71 -7.81 -7.41
CA LEU A 51 2.48 -7.06 -6.18
C LEU A 51 1.77 -7.98 -5.19
N HIS A 52 2.42 -8.25 -4.06
CA HIS A 52 1.81 -8.94 -2.93
C HIS A 52 1.70 -7.97 -1.76
N TYR A 53 0.52 -7.83 -1.17
CA TYR A 53 0.30 -6.90 -0.07
C TYR A 53 -0.75 -7.44 0.89
N ARG A 54 -0.65 -6.92 2.11
CA ARG A 54 -1.59 -7.20 3.18
C ARG A 54 -1.92 -5.92 3.92
N ILE A 55 -3.20 -5.58 3.97
CA ILE A 55 -3.69 -4.32 4.54
C ILE A 55 -4.76 -4.54 5.61
N SER A 56 -4.69 -3.71 6.64
CA SER A 56 -5.78 -3.48 7.60
C SER A 56 -6.35 -2.08 7.38
N ASN A 57 -7.67 -1.96 7.45
CA ASN A 57 -8.39 -0.73 7.13
C ASN A 57 -9.14 -0.25 8.37
N PRO A 58 -8.80 0.91 8.95
CA PRO A 58 -9.49 1.41 10.14
C PRO A 58 -10.78 2.21 9.83
N ILE A 59 -11.02 2.61 8.57
CA ILE A 59 -12.15 3.47 8.20
C ILE A 59 -13.29 2.63 7.61
N GLN A 60 -14.49 2.72 8.21
CA GLN A 60 -15.67 2.01 7.72
C GLN A 60 -16.11 2.55 6.35
N GLY A 61 -16.33 1.66 5.39
CA GLY A 61 -16.81 2.02 4.05
C GLY A 61 -15.74 2.63 3.14
N GLN A 62 -14.46 2.49 3.48
CA GLN A 62 -13.34 2.98 2.68
C GLN A 62 -13.35 2.38 1.26
N ASP A 63 -13.05 3.19 0.25
CA ASP A 63 -12.69 2.72 -1.09
C ASP A 63 -11.17 2.83 -1.28
N LEU A 64 -10.59 1.83 -1.95
CA LEU A 64 -9.18 1.77 -2.31
C LEU A 64 -9.02 1.34 -3.77
N ASP A 65 -8.39 2.19 -4.56
CA ASP A 65 -7.97 1.86 -5.93
C ASP A 65 -6.47 1.56 -5.93
N ILE A 66 -6.07 0.50 -6.63
CA ILE A 66 -4.66 0.18 -6.88
C ILE A 66 -4.41 0.33 -8.36
N LEU A 67 -3.47 1.20 -8.69
CA LEU A 67 -3.06 1.51 -10.06
C LEU A 67 -1.64 1.03 -10.29
N ALA A 68 -1.37 0.46 -11.45
CA ALA A 68 -0.02 0.24 -11.96
C ALA A 68 0.15 1.01 -13.27
N ASN A 69 1.17 1.86 -13.34
CA ASN A 69 1.41 2.74 -14.49
C ASN A 69 0.12 3.48 -14.92
N GLU A 70 -0.55 4.09 -13.93
CA GLU A 70 -1.82 4.83 -14.09
C GLU A 70 -3.06 4.01 -14.49
N VAL A 71 -2.91 2.70 -14.72
CA VAL A 71 -4.02 1.79 -15.02
C VAL A 71 -4.51 1.11 -13.75
N THR A 72 -5.81 1.19 -13.45
CA THR A 72 -6.41 0.50 -12.30
C THR A 72 -6.30 -1.02 -12.48
N ILE A 73 -5.51 -1.66 -11.61
CA ILE A 73 -5.31 -3.12 -11.57
C ILE A 73 -6.18 -3.80 -10.51
N LYS A 74 -6.68 -3.05 -9.52
CA LYS A 74 -7.63 -3.54 -8.52
C LYS A 74 -8.42 -2.41 -7.91
N LYS A 75 -9.64 -2.72 -7.51
CA LYS A 75 -10.53 -1.84 -6.77
C LYS A 75 -11.16 -2.58 -5.61
N TYR A 76 -11.18 -1.95 -4.45
CA TYR A 76 -11.96 -2.35 -3.29
C TYR A 76 -12.96 -1.24 -2.98
N THR A 77 -14.21 -1.63 -2.74
CA THR A 77 -15.30 -0.71 -2.44
C THR A 77 -15.96 -1.08 -1.13
N ASN A 78 -16.37 -0.08 -0.35
CA ASN A 78 -17.10 -0.27 0.90
C ASN A 78 -16.38 -1.25 1.86
N MET A 79 -15.07 -1.07 2.02
CA MET A 79 -14.26 -1.93 2.87
C MET A 79 -14.72 -1.82 4.34
N PRO A 80 -14.89 -2.93 5.07
CA PRO A 80 -15.20 -2.87 6.49
C PRO A 80 -14.02 -2.31 7.28
N SER A 81 -14.33 -1.66 8.40
CA SER A 81 -13.30 -1.30 9.39
C SER A 81 -12.83 -2.54 10.16
N GLN A 82 -11.52 -2.66 10.35
CA GLN A 82 -10.88 -3.60 11.26
C GLN A 82 -9.89 -2.83 12.14
N VAL A 83 -10.19 -2.75 13.43
CA VAL A 83 -9.45 -1.90 14.39
C VAL A 83 -8.22 -2.62 14.97
N ASP A 84 -8.13 -3.95 14.84
CA ASP A 84 -7.12 -4.78 15.54
C ASP A 84 -5.91 -5.21 14.68
N LEU A 85 -5.59 -4.48 13.61
CA LEU A 85 -4.55 -4.87 12.63
C LEU A 85 -4.73 -6.27 12.04
N ASN A 86 -5.91 -6.88 12.22
CA ASN A 86 -6.28 -8.06 11.46
C ASN A 86 -6.31 -7.65 9.98
N PRO A 87 -5.65 -8.43 9.12
CA PRO A 87 -5.55 -8.07 7.73
C PRO A 87 -6.85 -8.45 7.03
N TRP A 88 -7.59 -7.43 6.60
CA TRP A 88 -8.83 -7.62 5.85
C TRP A 88 -8.56 -8.13 4.43
N VAL A 89 -7.51 -7.60 3.80
CA VAL A 89 -7.09 -8.02 2.46
C VAL A 89 -5.68 -8.54 2.50
N SER A 90 -5.50 -9.73 1.93
CA SER A 90 -4.23 -10.30 1.51
C SER A 90 -4.37 -10.68 0.04
N ALA A 91 -3.61 -10.05 -0.84
CA ALA A 91 -3.75 -10.26 -2.27
C ALA A 91 -2.41 -10.25 -2.99
N ARG A 92 -2.32 -11.10 -4.02
CA ARG A 92 -1.24 -11.13 -5.01
C ARG A 92 -1.82 -10.77 -6.36
N ILE A 93 -1.34 -9.70 -6.98
CA ILE A 93 -1.81 -9.19 -8.27
C ILE A 93 -0.63 -9.18 -9.24
N ALA A 94 -0.84 -9.70 -10.44
CA ALA A 94 0.12 -9.59 -11.53
C ALA A 94 -0.26 -8.40 -12.43
N PHE A 95 0.73 -7.65 -12.92
CA PHE A 95 0.54 -6.63 -13.94
C PHE A 95 1.74 -6.58 -14.89
N LYS A 96 1.54 -6.02 -16.09
CA LYS A 96 2.62 -5.83 -17.06
C LYS A 96 3.46 -4.60 -16.68
N GLY A 97 4.70 -4.82 -16.29
CA GLY A 97 5.70 -3.78 -16.13
C GLY A 97 6.34 -3.39 -17.46
N ILE A 98 6.72 -2.13 -17.59
CA ILE A 98 7.43 -1.58 -18.75
C ILE A 98 8.92 -1.47 -18.47
N ARG A 99 9.76 -1.47 -19.50
CA ARG A 99 11.17 -1.10 -19.36
C ARG A 99 11.27 0.34 -18.86
N GLY A 100 12.11 0.59 -17.86
CA GLY A 100 12.27 1.90 -17.24
C GLY A 100 11.42 2.06 -15.98
N ILE A 101 10.94 3.28 -15.74
CA ILE A 101 10.22 3.64 -14.51
C ILE A 101 8.80 3.06 -14.55
N ASN A 102 8.43 2.41 -13.46
CA ASN A 102 7.09 1.92 -13.18
C ASN A 102 6.60 2.50 -11.87
N THR A 103 5.28 2.64 -11.73
CA THR A 103 4.65 3.13 -10.52
C THR A 103 3.50 2.23 -10.08
N ILE A 104 3.38 2.00 -8.78
CA ILE A 104 2.16 1.48 -8.16
C ILE A 104 1.61 2.56 -7.24
N ILE A 105 0.31 2.82 -7.32
CA ILE A 105 -0.38 3.81 -6.50
C ILE A 105 -1.52 3.12 -5.78
N PHE A 106 -1.51 3.16 -4.45
CA PHE A 106 -2.66 2.85 -3.61
C PHE A 106 -3.37 4.17 -3.32
N ARG A 107 -4.53 4.40 -3.92
CA ARG A 107 -5.31 5.63 -3.78
C ARG A 107 -6.45 5.41 -2.81
N TYR A 108 -6.46 6.20 -1.75
CA TYR A 108 -7.44 6.11 -0.67
C TYR A 108 -8.54 7.16 -0.85
N LYS A 109 -9.79 6.73 -0.64
CA LYS A 109 -10.91 7.68 -0.66
C LYS A 109 -11.01 8.51 0.61
N ASP A 110 -10.59 7.99 1.74
CA ASP A 110 -10.62 8.69 3.02
C ASP A 110 -9.28 8.52 3.77
N TRP A 111 -9.08 9.34 4.79
CA TRP A 111 -7.99 9.24 5.75
C TRP A 111 -8.41 9.97 7.02
N ASN A 112 -7.69 9.74 8.12
CA ASN A 112 -8.00 10.37 9.39
C ASN A 112 -8.12 11.90 9.22
N TYR A 113 -9.25 12.47 9.63
CA TYR A 113 -9.64 13.88 9.52
C TYR A 113 -9.94 14.43 8.11
N LYS A 114 -10.10 13.61 7.07
CA LYS A 114 -10.72 14.10 5.83
C LYS A 114 -12.24 14.13 5.97
N THR A 115 -12.84 12.95 6.14
CA THR A 115 -14.27 12.81 6.46
C THR A 115 -14.44 12.09 7.80
N THR A 116 -13.62 11.07 8.04
CA THR A 116 -13.68 10.25 9.27
C THR A 116 -12.52 10.59 10.22
N ALA A 117 -12.82 10.81 11.51
CA ALA A 117 -11.82 10.91 12.57
C ALA A 117 -11.84 9.63 13.41
N PHE A 118 -11.03 8.63 13.03
CA PHE A 118 -10.99 7.34 13.72
C PHE A 118 -9.90 7.26 14.80
N ILE A 119 -8.93 8.19 14.79
CA ILE A 119 -8.02 8.44 15.93
C ILE A 119 -8.12 9.92 16.31
N PRO A 120 -9.10 10.32 17.13
CA PRO A 120 -9.38 11.72 17.46
C PRO A 120 -8.27 12.46 18.23
N GLN A 121 -7.28 11.75 18.74
CA GLN A 121 -6.13 12.28 19.46
C GLN A 121 -4.85 12.39 18.61
N ASP A 122 -4.88 11.94 17.36
CA ASP A 122 -3.71 11.88 16.49
C ASP A 122 -4.01 12.51 15.13
N SER A 123 -3.51 13.73 14.90
CA SER A 123 -3.76 14.48 13.67
C SER A 123 -3.07 13.92 12.43
N ARG A 124 -2.31 12.83 12.52
CA ARG A 124 -1.70 12.19 11.36
C ARG A 124 -2.80 11.67 10.42
N ARG A 125 -2.57 11.85 9.12
CA ARG A 125 -3.52 11.54 8.03
C ARG A 125 -3.54 10.05 7.68
N PHE A 126 -3.75 9.18 8.65
CA PHE A 126 -3.72 7.74 8.44
C PHE A 126 -4.85 7.25 7.54
N ALA A 127 -4.53 6.43 6.54
CA ALA A 127 -5.53 5.88 5.62
C ALA A 127 -5.73 4.38 5.84
N VAL A 128 -4.68 3.60 5.66
CA VAL A 128 -4.64 2.13 5.86
C VAL A 128 -3.34 1.74 6.52
N ASN A 129 -3.28 0.53 7.07
CA ASN A 129 -2.05 -0.03 7.61
C ASN A 129 -1.57 -1.23 6.78
N PHE A 130 -0.33 -1.18 6.30
CA PHE A 130 0.34 -2.25 5.58
C PHE A 130 1.11 -3.15 6.54
N THR A 131 0.76 -4.42 6.56
CA THR A 131 1.46 -5.46 7.35
C THR A 131 2.26 -6.43 6.47
N ALA A 132 2.20 -6.24 5.15
CA ALA A 132 3.11 -6.82 4.16
C ALA A 132 3.03 -6.00 2.87
N LEU A 133 4.17 -5.76 2.22
CA LEU A 133 4.25 -5.15 0.90
C LEU A 133 5.44 -5.73 0.15
N GLN A 134 5.22 -6.41 -0.97
CA GLN A 134 6.26 -7.14 -1.68
C GLN A 134 6.08 -6.94 -3.18
N LEU A 135 7.21 -6.72 -3.86
CA LEU A 135 7.30 -6.58 -5.30
C LEU A 135 8.32 -7.57 -5.85
N LEU A 136 7.87 -8.38 -6.79
CA LEU A 136 8.67 -9.35 -7.51
C LEU A 136 8.51 -9.10 -9.01
N ALA A 137 9.61 -8.89 -9.72
CA ALA A 137 9.64 -8.82 -11.18
C ALA A 137 10.36 -10.04 -11.76
N GLU A 138 9.85 -10.54 -12.89
CA GLU A 138 10.42 -11.64 -13.69
C GLU A 138 11.19 -11.14 -14.91
#